data_AF-A0A9X5GSB0-F1
#
_entry.id   AF-A0A9X5GSB0-F1
#
_cell.length_a   1.000
_cell.length_b   1.000
_cell.length_c   1.000
_cell.angle_alpha   90.00
_cell.angle_beta   90.00
_cell.angle_gamma   90.00
#
_symmetry.space_group_name_H-M   'P 1'
#
loop_
_entity.id
_entity.type
_entity.pdbx_description
1 polymer ?
#
loop_
_entity_poly.entity_id
_entity_poly.type
_entity_poly.pdbx_seq_one_letter_code
_entity_poly.pdbx_strand_id
1 'polypeptide(L)'
;MLKYILFLLSEEYYKVVYQRKSEICENIRPKQVEIKVKRAAEIQKSGGEAHRLENRRFETLAITDIPDAASQLLKEGWYVVALYHEGNRKESFPSVQYGMEDIFQVEYQTYEAAYKRMAGLPWDIFETERLRVRESTVEDVEAFYRIYSEPSVTFYMEDLYEDKELEQDYMKAYIDQIYGFYGYGLWSVLLKETGRVIGRAGLSVRKGYELPELGFVIDVTHQHKGYGFEVCTAILAYAKKELAFGQVQALVDKDNLVSKKLLDKLGFIFDSRVSVECHNYELFIRTL
;
A
#
# COMPACT_ATOMS: atom_id res chain seq x y z
N MET A 1 0.16 -14.94 -3.63
CA MET A 1 -0.08 -14.19 -4.89
C MET A 1 -1.49 -14.54 -5.35
N LEU A 2 -2.27 -13.54 -5.76
CA LEU A 2 -3.63 -13.71 -6.23
C LEU A 2 -3.62 -14.60 -7.48
N LYS A 3 -4.40 -15.69 -7.48
CA LYS A 3 -4.55 -16.59 -8.63
C LYS A 3 -5.98 -16.67 -9.14
N TYR A 4 -6.96 -16.35 -8.29
CA TYR A 4 -8.39 -16.43 -8.64
C TYR A 4 -9.13 -15.17 -8.23
N ILE A 5 -10.00 -14.70 -9.10
CA ILE A 5 -11.07 -13.77 -8.72
C ILE A 5 -12.39 -14.53 -8.88
N LEU A 6 -13.11 -14.70 -7.78
CA LEU A 6 -14.39 -15.39 -7.75
C LEU A 6 -15.51 -14.36 -7.54
N PHE A 7 -16.26 -14.07 -8.60
CA PHE A 7 -17.53 -13.36 -8.51
C PHE A 7 -18.62 -14.35 -8.10
N LEU A 8 -19.10 -14.23 -6.86
CA LEU A 8 -20.22 -14.98 -6.32
C LEU A 8 -21.44 -14.07 -6.22
N LEU A 9 -22.35 -14.19 -7.19
CA LEU A 9 -23.34 -13.13 -7.43
C LEU A 9 -24.78 -13.59 -7.20
N SER A 10 -25.65 -12.64 -6.91
CA SER A 10 -27.11 -12.80 -7.00
C SER A 10 -27.53 -13.20 -8.41
N GLU A 11 -28.71 -13.82 -8.54
CA GLU A 11 -29.23 -14.23 -9.85
C GLU A 11 -29.37 -13.07 -10.84
N GLU A 12 -29.71 -11.89 -10.33
CA GLU A 12 -29.91 -10.69 -11.13
C GLU A 12 -28.57 -10.15 -11.62
N TYR A 13 -27.62 -9.93 -10.71
CA TYR A 13 -26.33 -9.33 -11.08
C TYR A 13 -25.40 -10.33 -11.79
N TYR A 14 -25.53 -11.63 -11.53
CA TYR A 14 -24.86 -12.67 -12.30
C TYR A 14 -25.11 -12.52 -13.79
N LYS A 15 -26.36 -12.27 -14.21
CA LYS A 15 -26.70 -12.14 -15.64
C LYS A 15 -25.98 -10.94 -16.27
N VAL A 16 -25.91 -9.82 -15.54
CA VAL A 16 -25.22 -8.60 -15.98
C VAL A 16 -23.72 -8.89 -16.17
N VAL A 17 -23.07 -9.45 -15.15
CA VAL A 17 -21.64 -9.75 -15.17
C VAL A 17 -21.30 -10.81 -16.21
N TYR A 18 -22.15 -11.83 -16.38
CA TYR A 18 -21.93 -12.91 -17.34
C TYR A 18 -21.98 -12.39 -18.79
N GLN A 19 -22.92 -11.51 -19.10
CA GLN A 19 -23.03 -10.88 -20.44
C GLN A 19 -21.83 -10.00 -20.76
N ARG A 20 -21.28 -9.30 -19.77
CA ARG A 20 -20.17 -8.35 -19.90
C ARG A 20 -18.82 -8.90 -19.42
N LYS A 21 -18.70 -10.24 -19.31
CA LYS A 21 -17.51 -10.90 -18.76
C LYS A 21 -16.24 -10.57 -19.55
N SER A 22 -16.36 -10.34 -20.87
CA SER A 22 -15.22 -9.98 -21.73
C SER A 22 -14.57 -8.67 -21.29
N GLU A 23 -15.36 -7.66 -20.92
CA GLU A 23 -14.85 -6.35 -20.47
C GLU A 23 -14.01 -6.50 -19.21
N ILE A 24 -14.50 -7.26 -18.22
CA ILE A 24 -13.76 -7.57 -16.99
C ILE A 24 -12.45 -8.32 -17.32
N CYS A 25 -12.51 -9.29 -18.24
CA CYS A 25 -11.32 -10.03 -18.65
C CYS A 25 -10.30 -9.13 -19.35
N GLU A 26 -10.73 -8.18 -20.17
CA GLU A 26 -9.86 -7.25 -20.89
C GLU A 26 -9.08 -6.34 -19.92
N ASN A 27 -9.74 -5.79 -18.90
CA ASN A 27 -9.09 -4.96 -17.88
C ASN A 27 -8.12 -5.72 -16.96
N ILE A 28 -8.20 -7.06 -16.95
CA ILE A 28 -7.39 -7.93 -16.09
C ILE A 28 -6.25 -8.63 -16.86
N ARG A 29 -6.32 -8.71 -18.19
CA ARG A 29 -5.38 -9.42 -19.06
C ARG A 29 -4.11 -8.59 -19.30
N PRO A 30 -3.13 -8.70 -18.38
CA PRO A 30 -1.94 -9.47 -18.75
C PRO A 30 -1.44 -10.45 -17.67
N LYS A 31 -2.03 -10.46 -16.47
CA LYS A 31 -1.44 -11.15 -15.29
C LYS A 31 -2.28 -12.34 -14.84
N GLN A 32 -2.00 -13.51 -15.41
CA GLN A 32 -2.23 -14.90 -14.92
C GLN A 32 -3.27 -15.18 -13.79
N VAL A 33 -4.38 -14.46 -13.72
CA VAL A 33 -5.45 -14.65 -12.73
C VAL A 33 -6.70 -15.19 -13.41
N GLU A 34 -7.24 -16.26 -12.86
CA GLU A 34 -8.39 -16.96 -13.40
C GLU A 34 -9.69 -16.34 -12.84
N ILE A 35 -10.55 -15.86 -13.72
CA ILE A 35 -11.83 -15.24 -13.35
C ILE A 35 -12.95 -16.29 -13.40
N LYS A 36 -13.58 -16.51 -12.24
CA LYS A 36 -14.74 -17.37 -12.07
C LYS A 36 -15.95 -16.53 -11.72
N VAL A 37 -17.07 -16.78 -12.41
CA VAL A 37 -18.36 -16.12 -12.14
C VAL A 37 -19.36 -17.23 -11.84
N LYS A 38 -19.95 -17.21 -10.65
CA LYS A 38 -20.89 -18.22 -10.15
C LYS A 38 -22.11 -17.57 -9.51
N ARG A 39 -23.23 -18.29 -9.51
CA ARG A 39 -24.42 -17.89 -8.76
C ARG A 39 -24.27 -18.32 -7.31
N ALA A 40 -24.70 -17.48 -6.37
CA ALA A 40 -24.67 -17.83 -4.95
C ALA A 40 -25.46 -19.11 -4.63
N ALA A 41 -26.59 -19.32 -5.31
CA ALA A 41 -27.42 -20.51 -5.15
C ALA A 41 -26.73 -21.83 -5.60
N GLU A 42 -25.71 -21.76 -6.44
CA GLU A 42 -24.97 -22.93 -6.92
C GLU A 42 -23.99 -23.46 -5.86
N ILE A 43 -23.42 -22.60 -5.02
CA ILE A 43 -22.46 -23.00 -3.98
C ILE A 43 -23.13 -23.80 -2.86
N GLN A 44 -24.36 -23.47 -2.48
CA GLN A 44 -25.12 -24.22 -1.47
C GLN A 44 -25.49 -25.64 -1.90
N LYS A 45 -25.51 -25.93 -3.21
CA LYS A 45 -25.92 -27.23 -3.77
C LYS A 45 -24.77 -28.13 -4.21
N SER A 46 -23.57 -27.58 -4.41
CA SER A 46 -22.45 -28.27 -5.05
C SER A 46 -21.27 -28.46 -4.10
N GLY A 47 -21.41 -29.43 -3.18
CA GLY A 47 -20.35 -29.81 -2.23
C GLY A 47 -19.00 -30.25 -2.84
N GLY A 48 -18.86 -30.32 -4.17
CA GLY A 48 -17.61 -30.72 -4.85
C GLY A 48 -16.79 -29.58 -5.48
N GLU A 49 -17.42 -28.52 -6.01
CA GLU A 49 -16.69 -27.35 -6.54
C GLU A 49 -16.39 -26.32 -5.46
N ALA A 50 -17.26 -26.19 -4.45
CA ALA A 50 -16.98 -25.42 -3.24
C ALA A 50 -15.70 -25.95 -2.56
N HIS A 51 -15.58 -27.27 -2.40
CA HIS A 51 -14.41 -27.92 -1.78
C HIS A 51 -13.10 -27.73 -2.54
N ARG A 52 -13.17 -27.60 -3.88
CA ARG A 52 -11.97 -27.37 -4.72
C ARG A 52 -11.46 -25.92 -4.63
N LEU A 53 -12.35 -24.96 -4.38
CA LEU A 53 -11.99 -23.56 -4.14
C LEU A 53 -11.69 -23.26 -2.66
N GLU A 54 -12.31 -23.99 -1.72
CA GLU A 54 -11.95 -23.97 -0.29
C GLU A 54 -10.45 -24.22 -0.08
N ASN A 55 -9.89 -25.21 -0.78
CA ASN A 55 -8.45 -25.52 -0.74
C ASN A 55 -7.56 -24.41 -1.35
N ARG A 56 -8.15 -23.40 -2.01
CA ARG A 56 -7.45 -22.29 -2.67
C ARG A 56 -7.93 -20.92 -2.19
N ARG A 57 -8.66 -20.85 -1.09
CA ARG A 57 -9.21 -19.59 -0.55
C ARG A 57 -8.14 -18.53 -0.32
N PHE A 58 -6.95 -18.92 0.15
CA PHE A 58 -5.83 -18.01 0.38
C PHE A 58 -5.16 -17.48 -0.90
N GLU A 59 -5.52 -18.04 -2.06
CA GLU A 59 -5.09 -17.57 -3.39
C GLU A 59 -6.24 -16.92 -4.17
N THR A 60 -7.40 -16.70 -3.51
CA THR A 60 -8.65 -16.27 -4.15
C THR A 60 -9.17 -14.99 -3.51
N LEU A 61 -9.53 -14.01 -4.34
CA LEU A 61 -10.34 -12.86 -3.95
C LEU A 61 -11.80 -13.16 -4.29
N ALA A 62 -12.66 -13.23 -3.28
CA ALA A 62 -14.10 -13.40 -3.46
C ALA A 62 -14.78 -12.04 -3.54
N ILE A 63 -15.66 -11.87 -4.52
CA ILE A 63 -16.43 -10.65 -4.76
C ILE A 63 -17.91 -11.02 -4.76
N THR A 64 -18.72 -10.38 -3.92
CA THR A 64 -20.14 -10.72 -3.78
C THR A 64 -21.00 -9.48 -3.59
N ASP A 65 -22.17 -9.49 -4.23
CA ASP A 65 -23.23 -8.48 -4.09
C ASP A 65 -24.29 -8.87 -3.04
N ILE A 66 -24.07 -9.97 -2.31
CA ILE A 66 -24.98 -10.50 -1.29
C ILE A 66 -24.33 -10.40 0.10
N PRO A 67 -24.94 -9.66 1.06
CA PRO A 67 -24.42 -9.51 2.42
C PRO A 67 -24.25 -10.82 3.20
N ASP A 68 -25.22 -11.73 3.11
CA ASP A 68 -25.18 -13.01 3.82
C ASP A 68 -24.05 -13.90 3.30
N ALA A 69 -23.83 -13.92 1.99
CA ALA A 69 -22.73 -14.64 1.37
C ALA A 69 -21.37 -14.05 1.79
N ALA A 70 -21.27 -12.72 1.85
CA ALA A 70 -20.06 -12.04 2.34
C ALA A 70 -19.74 -12.45 3.79
N SER A 71 -20.75 -12.41 4.65
CA SER A 71 -20.64 -12.77 6.06
C SER A 71 -20.22 -14.23 6.26
N GLN A 72 -20.74 -15.14 5.44
CA GLN A 72 -20.36 -16.55 5.48
C GLN A 72 -18.91 -16.77 5.02
N LEU A 73 -18.52 -16.19 3.88
CA LEU A 73 -17.16 -16.29 3.34
C LEU A 73 -16.12 -15.72 4.33
N LEU A 74 -16.42 -14.59 4.98
CA LEU A 74 -15.54 -14.04 6.02
C LEU A 74 -15.35 -15.00 7.20
N LYS A 75 -16.43 -15.63 7.70
CA LYS A 75 -16.35 -16.64 8.77
C LYS A 75 -15.52 -17.86 8.39
N GLU A 76 -15.49 -18.20 7.11
CA GLU A 76 -14.70 -19.30 6.56
C GLU A 76 -13.24 -18.90 6.21
N GLY A 77 -12.87 -17.64 6.47
CA GLY A 77 -11.51 -17.13 6.30
C GLY A 77 -11.14 -16.75 4.86
N TRP A 78 -12.12 -16.40 4.04
CA TRP A 78 -11.89 -15.89 2.69
C TRP A 78 -11.54 -14.40 2.69
N TYR A 79 -10.83 -13.96 1.66
CA TYR A 79 -10.67 -12.54 1.35
C TYR A 79 -11.85 -12.06 0.53
N VAL A 80 -12.65 -11.14 1.09
CA VAL A 80 -13.96 -10.77 0.55
C VAL A 80 -14.02 -9.28 0.25
N VAL A 81 -14.53 -8.95 -0.94
CA VAL A 81 -14.88 -7.60 -1.37
C VAL A 81 -16.38 -7.54 -1.61
N ALA A 82 -17.02 -6.49 -1.08
CA ALA A 82 -18.43 -6.22 -1.33
C ALA A 82 -18.58 -5.57 -2.70
N LEU A 83 -19.55 -6.03 -3.48
CA LEU A 83 -19.88 -5.47 -4.78
C LEU A 83 -21.16 -4.66 -4.68
N TYR A 84 -21.04 -3.35 -4.84
CA TYR A 84 -22.16 -2.43 -4.81
C TYR A 84 -22.63 -2.12 -6.24
N HIS A 85 -23.95 -2.14 -6.41
CA HIS A 85 -24.64 -1.77 -7.63
C HIS A 85 -26.03 -1.19 -7.29
N GLU A 86 -26.74 -0.67 -8.28
CA GLU A 86 -28.03 0.02 -8.08
C GLU A 86 -29.07 -0.79 -7.27
N GLY A 87 -29.03 -2.12 -7.39
CA GLY A 87 -29.96 -3.03 -6.73
C GLY A 87 -29.68 -3.28 -5.24
N ASN A 88 -28.46 -3.00 -4.74
CA ASN A 88 -28.09 -3.27 -3.35
C ASN A 88 -27.48 -2.07 -2.62
N ARG A 89 -27.61 -0.84 -3.16
CA ARG A 89 -27.07 0.39 -2.53
C ARG A 89 -27.55 0.66 -1.09
N LYS A 90 -28.69 0.09 -0.70
CA LYS A 90 -29.26 0.23 0.65
C LYS A 90 -28.85 -0.91 1.59
N GLU A 91 -28.24 -1.96 1.06
CA GLU A 91 -27.79 -3.10 1.83
C GLU A 91 -26.52 -2.76 2.62
N SER A 92 -26.36 -3.40 3.78
CA SER A 92 -25.16 -3.26 4.60
C SER A 92 -24.33 -4.53 4.51
N PHE A 93 -23.03 -4.38 4.26
CA PHE A 93 -22.05 -5.48 4.25
C PHE A 93 -21.18 -5.38 5.51
N PRO A 94 -21.65 -5.88 6.67
CA PRO A 94 -20.91 -5.76 7.91
C PRO A 94 -19.56 -6.47 7.80
N SER A 95 -18.52 -5.86 8.37
CA SER A 95 -17.16 -6.42 8.50
C SER A 95 -16.39 -6.65 7.20
N VAL A 96 -16.94 -6.28 6.04
CA VAL A 96 -16.17 -6.27 4.79
C VAL A 96 -15.28 -5.02 4.75
N GLN A 97 -13.98 -5.22 4.56
CA GLN A 97 -13.00 -4.12 4.56
C GLN A 97 -13.04 -3.27 3.28
N TYR A 98 -13.34 -3.90 2.14
CA TYR A 98 -13.31 -3.24 0.83
C TYR A 98 -14.63 -3.40 0.09
N GLY A 99 -15.16 -2.28 -0.41
CA GLY A 99 -16.26 -2.23 -1.37
C GLY A 99 -15.77 -1.82 -2.74
N MET A 100 -16.40 -2.36 -3.79
CA MET A 100 -16.16 -1.96 -5.17
C MET A 100 -17.49 -1.61 -5.85
N GLU A 101 -17.43 -0.57 -6.68
CA GLU A 101 -18.47 -0.22 -7.65
C GLU A 101 -17.88 -0.34 -9.06
N ASP A 102 -18.76 -0.44 -10.05
CA ASP A 102 -18.42 -0.40 -11.48
C ASP A 102 -17.22 -1.27 -11.90
N ILE A 103 -17.29 -2.55 -11.53
CA ILE A 103 -16.25 -3.57 -11.79
C ILE A 103 -15.84 -3.72 -13.27
N PHE A 104 -16.58 -3.13 -14.20
CA PHE A 104 -16.27 -3.09 -15.62
C PHE A 104 -15.21 -2.04 -16.00
N GLN A 105 -14.85 -1.15 -15.07
CA GLN A 105 -13.78 -0.15 -15.25
C GLN A 105 -12.59 -0.39 -14.32
N VAL A 106 -12.65 -1.42 -13.49
CA VAL A 106 -11.63 -1.70 -12.48
C VAL A 106 -10.47 -2.47 -13.09
N GLU A 107 -9.26 -1.94 -12.94
CA GLU A 107 -8.02 -2.59 -13.37
C GLU A 107 -7.58 -3.72 -12.42
N TYR A 108 -6.76 -4.64 -12.92
CA TYR A 108 -6.17 -5.73 -12.12
C TYR A 108 -5.52 -5.26 -10.82
N GLN A 109 -4.80 -4.14 -10.85
CA GLN A 109 -4.03 -3.61 -9.73
C GLN A 109 -4.91 -3.34 -8.51
N THR A 110 -6.16 -2.92 -8.72
CA THR A 110 -7.13 -2.68 -7.64
C THR A 110 -7.54 -3.98 -6.95
N TYR A 111 -7.77 -5.05 -7.72
CA TYR A 111 -8.04 -6.38 -7.15
C TYR A 111 -6.83 -6.94 -6.41
N GLU A 112 -5.64 -6.79 -6.99
CA GLU A 112 -4.40 -7.25 -6.37
C GLU A 112 -4.12 -6.49 -5.06
N ALA A 113 -4.33 -5.18 -5.02
CA ALA A 113 -4.15 -4.36 -3.83
C ALA A 113 -5.11 -4.78 -2.70
N ALA A 114 -6.40 -4.94 -2.99
CA ALA A 114 -7.39 -5.42 -2.01
C ALA A 114 -7.02 -6.81 -1.46
N TYR A 115 -6.65 -7.74 -2.35
CA TYR A 115 -6.17 -9.07 -1.95
C TYR A 115 -4.92 -8.98 -1.08
N LYS A 116 -3.88 -8.24 -1.51
CA LYS A 116 -2.61 -8.13 -0.80
C LYS A 116 -2.83 -7.59 0.61
N ARG A 117 -3.68 -6.57 0.77
CA ARG A 117 -3.96 -6.02 2.10
C ARG A 117 -4.60 -7.05 3.02
N MET A 118 -5.67 -7.71 2.58
CA MET A 118 -6.33 -8.73 3.40
C MET A 118 -5.45 -9.96 3.65
N ALA A 119 -4.53 -10.26 2.73
CA ALA A 119 -3.56 -11.35 2.86
C ALA A 119 -2.32 -10.98 3.69
N GLY A 120 -2.21 -9.74 4.20
CA GLY A 120 -1.02 -9.28 4.93
C GLY A 120 0.24 -9.21 4.07
N LEU A 121 0.09 -9.04 2.75
CA LEU A 121 1.19 -8.90 1.80
C LEU A 121 1.44 -7.43 1.49
N PRO A 122 2.69 -6.98 1.40
CA PRO A 122 3.00 -5.58 1.12
C PRO A 122 2.63 -5.19 -0.31
N TRP A 123 2.11 -3.98 -0.48
CA TRP A 123 1.91 -3.40 -1.81
C TRP A 123 3.23 -3.00 -2.45
N ASP A 124 3.34 -3.30 -3.74
CA ASP A 124 4.39 -2.75 -4.61
C ASP A 124 3.95 -1.35 -5.05
N ILE A 125 4.70 -0.32 -4.67
CA ILE A 125 4.30 1.07 -4.90
C ILE A 125 4.78 1.52 -6.28
N PHE A 126 6.08 1.42 -6.52
CA PHE A 126 6.68 1.68 -7.83
C PHE A 126 8.08 1.07 -7.93
N GLU A 127 8.59 1.07 -9.15
CA GLU A 127 9.98 0.76 -9.43
C GLU A 127 10.66 1.91 -10.18
N THR A 128 11.96 2.06 -9.95
CA THR A 128 12.83 2.93 -10.71
C THR A 128 13.81 2.09 -11.53
N GLU A 129 14.81 2.71 -12.15
CA GLU A 129 15.86 1.99 -12.86
C GLU A 129 16.55 0.97 -11.94
N ARG A 130 16.91 1.36 -10.71
CA ARG A 130 17.74 0.55 -9.81
C ARG A 130 17.00 0.08 -8.55
N LEU A 131 15.85 0.66 -8.23
CA LEU A 131 15.17 0.44 -6.95
C LEU A 131 13.77 -0.13 -7.13
N ARG A 132 13.35 -0.97 -6.19
CA ARG A 132 11.95 -1.36 -5.99
C ARG A 132 11.48 -0.78 -4.66
N VAL A 133 10.32 -0.14 -4.65
CA VAL A 133 9.72 0.46 -3.45
C VAL A 133 8.41 -0.24 -3.15
N ARG A 134 8.27 -0.71 -1.92
CA ARG A 134 7.08 -1.44 -1.46
C ARG A 134 6.78 -1.14 0.01
N GLU A 135 5.54 -1.35 0.45
CA GLU A 135 5.14 -1.26 1.86
C GLU A 135 6.08 -2.05 2.75
N SER A 136 6.51 -1.47 3.87
CA SER A 136 7.41 -2.11 4.84
C SER A 136 6.77 -3.40 5.41
N THR A 137 7.60 -4.38 5.76
CA THR A 137 7.14 -5.59 6.45
C THR A 137 7.86 -5.74 7.78
N VAL A 138 7.36 -6.61 8.65
CA VAL A 138 7.96 -6.86 9.98
C VAL A 138 9.38 -7.42 9.84
N GLU A 139 9.66 -8.17 8.77
CA GLU A 139 10.98 -8.72 8.49
C GLU A 139 12.02 -7.64 8.16
N ASP A 140 11.60 -6.46 7.69
CA ASP A 140 12.51 -5.35 7.39
C ASP A 140 13.08 -4.68 8.62
N VAL A 141 12.45 -4.88 9.78
CA VAL A 141 12.92 -4.30 11.03
C VAL A 141 14.40 -4.62 11.24
N GLU A 142 14.84 -5.85 10.91
CA GLU A 142 16.26 -6.22 10.94
C GLU A 142 17.15 -5.30 10.07
N ALA A 143 16.71 -4.99 8.86
CA ALA A 143 17.43 -4.09 7.98
C ALA A 143 17.40 -2.65 8.50
N PHE A 144 16.30 -2.22 9.12
CA PHE A 144 16.20 -0.90 9.72
C PHE A 144 17.17 -0.74 10.90
N TYR A 145 17.30 -1.71 11.81
CA TYR A 145 18.31 -1.65 12.87
C TYR A 145 19.73 -1.49 12.32
N ARG A 146 20.08 -2.23 11.25
CA ARG A 146 21.39 -2.07 10.59
C ARG A 146 21.60 -0.67 10.00
N ILE A 147 20.55 -0.07 9.44
CA ILE A 147 20.62 1.26 8.81
C ILE A 147 20.71 2.36 9.88
N TYR A 148 19.94 2.22 10.95
CA TYR A 148 19.84 3.20 12.03
C TYR A 148 20.96 3.04 13.08
N SER A 149 21.72 1.95 13.09
CA SER A 149 22.88 1.82 13.98
C SER A 149 24.04 2.77 13.67
N GLU A 150 24.03 3.40 12.48
CA GLU A 150 25.05 4.35 12.06
C GLU A 150 24.79 5.74 12.67
N PRO A 151 25.70 6.29 13.50
CA PRO A 151 25.47 7.57 14.17
C PRO A 151 25.18 8.74 13.23
N SER A 152 25.70 8.70 11.99
CA SER A 152 25.43 9.73 10.98
C SER A 152 24.00 9.73 10.45
N VAL A 153 23.21 8.67 10.73
CA VAL A 153 21.81 8.52 10.32
C VAL A 153 20.86 8.98 11.42
N THR A 154 21.06 8.53 12.65
CA THR A 154 20.16 8.82 13.79
C THR A 154 20.30 10.23 14.34
N PHE A 155 21.44 10.90 14.09
CA PHE A 155 21.69 12.25 14.60
C PHE A 155 20.59 13.28 14.26
N TYR A 156 19.79 13.05 13.21
CA TYR A 156 18.75 13.96 12.74
C TYR A 156 17.36 13.31 12.64
N MET A 157 17.18 12.10 13.17
CA MET A 157 15.96 11.32 12.99
C MET A 157 15.48 10.76 14.34
N GLU A 158 14.19 10.47 14.44
CA GLU A 158 13.68 9.67 15.56
C GLU A 158 14.30 8.27 15.51
N ASP A 159 14.81 7.82 16.66
CA ASP A 159 15.38 6.49 16.82
C ASP A 159 14.30 5.39 16.74
N LEU A 160 14.73 4.19 16.39
CA LEU A 160 13.93 2.99 16.58
C LEU A 160 13.80 2.69 18.07
N TYR A 161 12.79 1.91 18.47
CA TYR A 161 12.72 1.42 19.84
C TYR A 161 13.99 0.60 20.16
N GLU A 162 14.52 0.70 21.39
CA GLU A 162 15.69 -0.12 21.78
C GLU A 162 15.35 -1.62 21.79
N ASP A 163 14.13 -1.95 22.21
CA ASP A 163 13.59 -3.30 22.17
C ASP A 163 13.04 -3.62 20.77
N LYS A 164 13.66 -4.60 20.14
CA LYS A 164 13.30 -5.07 18.81
C LYS A 164 11.90 -5.69 18.74
N GLU A 165 11.41 -6.32 19.81
CA GLU A 165 10.05 -6.85 19.84
C GLU A 165 9.04 -5.69 19.82
N LEU A 166 9.31 -4.60 20.55
CA LEU A 166 8.48 -3.40 20.50
C LEU A 166 8.50 -2.74 19.12
N GLU A 167 9.64 -2.66 18.46
CA GLU A 167 9.72 -2.14 17.08
C GLU A 167 8.95 -3.01 16.08
N GLN A 168 8.98 -4.34 16.25
CA GLN A 168 8.18 -5.25 15.43
C GLN A 168 6.68 -5.06 15.66
N ASP A 169 6.24 -4.86 16.91
CA ASP A 169 4.85 -4.60 17.23
C ASP A 169 4.40 -3.22 16.73
N TYR A 170 5.26 -2.21 16.83
CA TYR A 170 5.05 -0.91 16.20
C TYR A 170 4.89 -1.05 14.67
N MET A 171 5.75 -1.83 14.01
CA MET A 171 5.65 -2.07 12.57
C MET A 171 4.34 -2.77 12.18
N LYS A 172 3.88 -3.76 12.94
CA LYS A 172 2.57 -4.40 12.72
C LYS A 172 1.43 -3.37 12.81
N ALA A 173 1.44 -2.53 13.83
CA ALA A 173 0.46 -1.46 13.99
C ALA A 173 0.54 -0.42 12.87
N TYR A 174 1.75 -0.07 12.43
CA TYR A 174 1.97 0.85 11.31
C TYR A 174 1.38 0.30 10.00
N ILE A 175 1.62 -0.98 9.71
CA ILE A 175 1.08 -1.65 8.52
C ILE A 175 -0.45 -1.66 8.55
N ASP A 176 -1.04 -2.03 9.69
CA ASP A 176 -2.49 -2.14 9.82
C ASP A 176 -3.18 -0.76 9.79
N GLN A 177 -2.63 0.23 10.49
CA GLN A 177 -3.29 1.51 10.68
C GLN A 177 -2.91 2.54 9.63
N ILE A 178 -1.61 2.73 9.36
CA ILE A 178 -1.14 3.81 8.48
C ILE A 178 -1.39 3.43 7.03
N TYR A 179 -0.87 2.28 6.58
CA TYR A 179 -1.16 1.84 5.21
C TYR A 179 -2.64 1.48 5.06
N GLY A 180 -3.27 0.93 6.11
CA GLY A 180 -4.71 0.73 6.26
C GLY A 180 -5.55 1.90 5.81
N PHE A 181 -5.29 3.04 6.47
CA PHE A 181 -6.12 4.23 6.39
C PHE A 181 -5.68 5.18 5.28
N TYR A 182 -4.38 5.47 5.17
CA TYR A 182 -3.87 6.47 4.23
C TYR A 182 -3.60 5.89 2.84
N GLY A 183 -3.33 4.60 2.72
CA GLY A 183 -2.89 3.99 1.45
C GLY A 183 -1.47 4.40 1.01
N TYR A 184 -0.75 5.16 1.84
CA TYR A 184 0.65 5.53 1.67
C TYR A 184 1.33 5.64 3.04
N GLY A 185 2.66 5.75 3.03
CA GLY A 185 3.46 5.89 4.24
C GLY A 185 4.94 5.93 3.90
N LEU A 186 5.79 5.66 4.90
CA LEU A 186 7.21 5.39 4.70
C LEU A 186 7.39 3.95 4.23
N TRP A 187 7.97 3.75 3.06
CA TRP A 187 8.13 2.46 2.40
C TRP A 187 9.56 1.94 2.46
N SER A 188 9.74 0.63 2.32
CA SER A 188 11.07 0.01 2.19
C SER A 188 11.62 0.22 0.79
N VAL A 189 12.88 0.62 0.71
CA VAL A 189 13.62 0.85 -0.54
C VAL A 189 14.58 -0.31 -0.76
N LEU A 190 14.32 -1.11 -1.79
CA LEU A 190 15.11 -2.30 -2.11
C LEU A 190 15.99 -2.05 -3.33
N LEU A 191 17.25 -2.45 -3.26
CA LEU A 191 18.15 -2.45 -4.42
C LEU A 191 17.82 -3.66 -5.31
N LYS A 192 17.38 -3.42 -6.55
CA LYS A 192 16.92 -4.48 -7.46
C LYS A 192 17.95 -5.59 -7.69
N GLU A 193 19.22 -5.22 -7.82
CA GLU A 193 20.32 -6.16 -8.08
C GLU A 193 20.44 -7.24 -6.99
N THR A 194 20.19 -6.89 -5.74
CA THR A 194 20.44 -7.78 -4.59
C THR A 194 19.18 -8.18 -3.82
N GLY A 195 18.07 -7.49 -4.06
CA GLY A 195 16.84 -7.61 -3.27
C GLY A 195 16.96 -7.09 -1.83
N ARG A 196 18.09 -6.49 -1.45
CA ARG A 196 18.31 -6.00 -0.08
C ARG A 196 17.61 -4.68 0.16
N VAL A 197 17.04 -4.51 1.35
CA VAL A 197 16.57 -3.21 1.86
C VAL A 197 17.79 -2.33 2.14
N ILE A 198 17.87 -1.20 1.43
CA ILE A 198 18.96 -0.22 1.52
C ILE A 198 18.50 1.13 2.08
N GLY A 199 17.24 1.24 2.49
CA GLY A 199 16.68 2.48 2.99
C GLY A 199 15.19 2.41 3.25
N ARG A 200 14.67 3.51 3.76
CA ARG A 200 13.24 3.74 3.97
C ARG A 200 12.91 5.12 3.45
N ALA A 201 11.88 5.26 2.64
CA ALA A 201 11.48 6.56 2.09
C ALA A 201 9.99 6.58 1.74
N GLY A 202 9.36 7.73 1.86
CA GLY A 202 7.95 7.88 1.53
C GLY A 202 7.36 9.18 2.04
N LEU A 203 6.05 9.16 2.26
CA LEU A 203 5.30 10.31 2.74
C LEU A 203 4.65 9.97 4.09
N SER A 204 4.66 10.92 5.02
CA SER A 204 3.96 10.81 6.30
C SER A 204 3.14 12.05 6.58
N VAL A 205 2.19 11.96 7.51
CA VAL A 205 1.46 13.11 8.02
C VAL A 205 2.01 13.45 9.39
N ARG A 206 2.64 14.61 9.53
CA ARG A 206 3.12 15.11 10.82
C ARG A 206 1.98 15.81 11.54
N LYS A 207 1.76 15.46 12.81
CA LYS A 207 0.76 16.13 13.65
C LYS A 207 1.00 17.64 13.69
N GLY A 208 -0.04 18.42 13.44
CA GLY A 208 0.03 19.89 13.40
C GLY A 208 0.44 20.48 12.05
N TYR A 209 0.65 19.66 11.02
CA TYR A 209 0.91 20.08 9.65
C TYR A 209 -0.15 19.52 8.71
N GLU A 210 -0.51 20.29 7.69
CA GLU A 210 -1.54 19.91 6.71
C GLU A 210 -0.95 19.22 5.48
N LEU A 211 0.30 19.53 5.13
CA LEU A 211 0.96 18.97 3.95
C LEU A 211 1.59 17.60 4.27
N PRO A 212 1.54 16.65 3.32
CA PRO A 212 2.30 15.40 3.44
C PRO A 212 3.79 15.71 3.47
N GLU A 213 4.52 15.03 4.35
CA GLU A 213 5.94 15.22 4.60
C GLU A 213 6.77 14.15 3.91
N LEU A 214 7.74 14.56 3.08
CA LEU A 214 8.73 13.66 2.49
C LEU A 214 9.79 13.29 3.54
N GLY A 215 9.83 12.01 3.90
CA GLY A 215 10.87 11.43 4.74
C GLY A 215 11.70 10.40 3.97
N PHE A 216 13.01 10.37 4.21
CA PHE A 216 13.90 9.36 3.63
C PHE A 216 15.14 9.11 4.49
N VAL A 217 15.65 7.89 4.40
CA VAL A 217 16.93 7.45 4.92
C VAL A 217 17.51 6.39 3.98
N ILE A 218 18.80 6.50 3.70
CA ILE A 218 19.55 5.55 2.88
C ILE A 218 20.73 5.04 3.70
N ASP A 219 20.91 3.72 3.72
CA ASP A 219 22.04 3.01 4.30
C ASP A 219 23.36 3.69 3.92
N VAL A 220 24.24 3.95 4.89
CA VAL A 220 25.48 4.72 4.70
C VAL A 220 26.34 4.13 3.58
N THR A 221 26.39 2.79 3.45
CA THR A 221 27.17 2.11 2.40
C THR A 221 26.60 2.31 0.99
N HIS A 222 25.37 2.84 0.89
CA HIS A 222 24.65 3.13 -0.33
C HIS A 222 24.47 4.64 -0.59
N GLN A 223 24.93 5.50 0.31
CA GLN A 223 24.91 6.95 0.11
C GLN A 223 25.87 7.40 -1.01
N HIS A 224 25.70 8.63 -1.49
CA HIS A 224 26.48 9.24 -2.58
C HIS A 224 26.46 8.51 -3.94
N LYS A 225 25.64 7.46 -4.09
CA LYS A 225 25.42 6.72 -5.36
C LYS A 225 24.17 7.20 -6.13
N GLY A 226 23.54 8.27 -5.64
CA GLY A 226 22.34 8.88 -6.24
C GLY A 226 21.01 8.23 -5.86
N TYR A 227 20.99 7.18 -5.02
CA TYR A 227 19.74 6.49 -4.67
C TYR A 227 18.72 7.37 -3.93
N GLY A 228 19.16 8.24 -3.02
CA GLY A 228 18.27 9.18 -2.34
C GLY A 228 17.55 10.11 -3.33
N PHE A 229 18.27 10.64 -4.32
CA PHE A 229 17.66 11.47 -5.37
C PHE A 229 16.71 10.67 -6.27
N GLU A 230 17.10 9.48 -6.68
CA GLU A 230 16.27 8.60 -7.51
C GLU A 230 14.95 8.25 -6.81
N VAL A 231 15.00 7.77 -5.57
CA VAL A 231 13.80 7.34 -4.85
C VAL A 231 12.89 8.54 -4.52
N CYS A 232 13.44 9.65 -4.01
CA CYS A 232 12.63 10.81 -3.68
C CYS A 232 12.00 11.45 -4.92
N THR A 233 12.68 11.46 -6.06
CA THR A 233 12.09 11.93 -7.32
C THR A 233 10.89 11.08 -7.72
N ALA A 234 11.00 9.75 -7.61
CA ALA A 234 9.90 8.83 -7.90
C ALA A 234 8.74 8.98 -6.90
N ILE A 235 9.03 9.18 -5.60
CA ILE A 235 8.01 9.44 -4.58
C ILE A 235 7.21 10.71 -4.91
N LEU A 236 7.88 11.79 -5.33
CA LEU A 236 7.20 13.05 -5.65
C LEU A 236 6.36 12.93 -6.92
N ALA A 237 6.80 12.15 -7.90
CA ALA A 237 5.98 11.81 -9.07
C ALA A 237 4.75 10.96 -8.68
N TYR A 238 4.93 9.98 -7.79
CA TYR A 238 3.84 9.16 -7.25
C TYR A 238 2.84 10.02 -6.46
N ALA A 239 3.34 10.91 -5.60
CA ALA A 239 2.53 11.85 -4.81
C ALA A 239 1.60 12.68 -5.70
N LYS A 240 2.11 13.17 -6.84
CA LYS A 240 1.33 13.93 -7.80
C LYS A 240 0.30 13.07 -8.54
N LYS A 241 0.76 11.95 -9.09
CA LYS A 241 -0.01 11.17 -10.07
C LYS A 241 -1.03 10.26 -9.41
N GLU A 242 -0.63 9.56 -8.35
CA GLU A 242 -1.43 8.51 -7.71
C GLU A 242 -2.15 9.03 -6.46
N LEU A 243 -1.55 9.98 -5.71
CA LEU A 243 -2.16 10.55 -4.51
C LEU A 243 -2.81 11.93 -4.72
N ALA A 244 -2.68 12.50 -5.93
CA ALA A 244 -3.23 13.81 -6.31
C ALA A 244 -2.82 14.97 -5.38
N PHE A 245 -1.65 14.88 -4.74
CA PHE A 245 -1.14 15.97 -3.92
C PHE A 245 -0.63 17.12 -4.78
N GLY A 246 -1.02 18.34 -4.42
CA GLY A 246 -0.54 19.57 -5.06
C GLY A 246 0.77 20.10 -4.46
N GLN A 247 1.02 19.82 -3.19
CA GLN A 247 2.22 20.25 -2.46
C GLN A 247 2.69 19.18 -1.48
N VAL A 248 3.99 19.16 -1.23
CA VAL A 248 4.66 18.29 -0.25
C VAL A 248 5.62 19.16 0.57
N GLN A 249 5.74 18.86 1.87
CA GLN A 249 6.69 19.50 2.75
C GLN A 249 7.87 18.58 3.12
N ALA A 250 8.93 19.16 3.68
CA ALA A 250 9.99 18.43 4.36
C ALA A 250 10.52 19.29 5.52
N LEU A 251 10.64 18.69 6.72
CA LEU A 251 11.32 19.31 7.86
C LEU A 251 12.72 18.73 7.95
N VAL A 252 13.72 19.61 7.99
CA VAL A 252 15.13 19.20 8.08
C VAL A 252 15.80 19.98 9.20
N ASP A 253 16.57 19.29 10.03
CA ASP A 253 17.41 19.95 11.03
C ASP A 253 18.35 20.95 10.33
N LYS A 254 18.49 22.15 10.91
CA LYS A 254 19.29 23.24 10.33
C LYS A 254 20.73 22.82 9.96
N ASP A 255 21.30 21.87 10.69
CA ASP A 255 22.68 21.41 10.55
C ASP A 255 22.81 20.23 9.56
N ASN A 256 21.68 19.63 9.13
CA ASN A 256 21.69 18.55 8.14
C ASN A 256 21.82 19.08 6.70
N LEU A 257 23.05 19.52 6.38
CA LEU A 257 23.38 20.10 5.07
C LEU A 257 23.23 19.11 3.91
N VAL A 258 23.35 17.80 4.16
CA VAL A 258 23.23 16.77 3.13
C VAL A 258 21.78 16.68 2.63
N SER A 259 20.82 16.58 3.56
CA SER A 259 19.40 16.57 3.20
C SER A 259 18.97 17.89 2.57
N LYS A 260 19.45 19.03 3.07
CA LYS A 260 19.15 20.35 2.46
C LYS A 260 19.59 20.44 1.01
N LYS A 261 20.80 19.98 0.67
CA LYS A 261 21.27 19.93 -0.73
C LYS A 261 20.43 19.00 -1.60
N LEU A 262 19.96 17.89 -1.04
CA LEU A 262 19.08 16.98 -1.77
C LEU A 262 17.71 17.61 -2.02
N LEU A 263 17.11 18.25 -1.01
CA LEU A 263 15.85 18.99 -1.14
C LEU A 263 15.92 20.10 -2.18
N ASP A 264 17.01 20.89 -2.18
CA ASP A 264 17.27 21.91 -3.18
C ASP A 264 17.32 21.32 -4.61
N LYS A 265 18.06 20.21 -4.79
CA LYS A 265 18.11 19.50 -6.08
C LYS A 265 16.75 18.91 -6.48
N LEU A 266 15.92 18.54 -5.51
CA LEU A 266 14.55 18.10 -5.71
C LEU A 266 13.59 19.28 -5.91
N GLY A 267 14.04 20.54 -5.90
CA GLY A 267 13.18 21.70 -6.15
C GLY A 267 12.27 22.08 -4.99
N PHE A 268 12.62 21.70 -3.76
CA PHE A 268 11.99 22.24 -2.56
C PHE A 268 12.53 23.65 -2.27
N ILE A 269 11.66 24.52 -1.77
CA ILE A 269 11.96 25.91 -1.45
C ILE A 269 11.83 26.08 0.06
N PHE A 270 12.79 26.79 0.68
CA PHE A 270 12.71 27.15 2.08
C PHE A 270 11.47 28.02 2.33
N ASP A 271 10.67 27.64 3.32
CA ASP A 271 9.47 28.37 3.73
C ASP A 271 9.72 29.13 5.04
N SER A 272 10.04 28.40 6.11
CA SER A 272 10.13 28.99 7.45
C SER A 272 11.00 28.16 8.40
N ARG A 273 11.31 28.72 9.57
CA ARG A 273 11.90 27.99 10.70
C ARG A 273 10.79 27.66 11.68
N VAL A 274 10.75 26.40 12.10
CA VAL A 274 9.71 25.87 12.97
C VAL A 274 10.34 25.15 14.16
N SER A 275 9.64 25.14 15.30
CA SER A 275 10.04 24.33 16.44
C SER A 275 9.01 23.24 16.70
N VAL A 276 9.47 21.99 16.75
CA VAL A 276 8.64 20.81 16.99
C VAL A 276 9.30 20.04 18.13
N GLU A 277 8.56 19.82 19.22
CA GLU A 277 9.03 19.07 20.40
C GLU A 277 10.39 19.56 20.94
N CYS A 278 10.57 20.89 20.99
CA CYS A 278 11.82 21.56 21.43
C CYS A 278 13.03 21.41 20.48
N HIS A 279 12.86 20.79 19.31
CA HIS A 279 13.85 20.78 18.23
C HIS A 279 13.54 21.87 17.20
N ASN A 280 14.59 22.46 16.60
CA ASN A 280 14.46 23.52 15.60
C ASN A 280 14.72 22.97 14.20
N TYR A 281 13.71 23.06 13.34
CA TYR A 281 13.75 22.60 11.96
C TYR A 281 13.65 23.77 10.99
N GLU A 282 14.18 23.56 9.79
CA GLU A 282 13.86 24.36 8.61
C GLU A 282 12.79 23.61 7.79
N LEU A 283 11.65 24.29 7.58
CA LEU A 283 10.54 23.80 6.77
C LEU A 283 10.79 24.17 5.31
N PHE A 284 10.67 23.19 4.44
CA PHE A 284 10.73 23.35 3.00
C PHE A 284 9.43 22.86 2.35
N ILE A 285 8.99 23.53 1.29
CA ILE A 285 7.78 23.19 0.54
C ILE A 285 8.13 23.04 -0.94
N ARG A 286 7.53 22.04 -1.58
CA ARG A 286 7.56 21.84 -3.03
C ARG A 286 6.16 21.72 -3.59
N THR A 287 5.87 22.49 -4.63
CA THR A 287 4.69 22.30 -5.48
C THR A 287 4.96 21.20 -6.50
N LEU A 288 4.00 20.29 -6.69
CA LEU A 288 4.13 19.07 -7.51
C LEU A 288 3.70 19.24 -8.96
#